data_AF-A0A5M6I9U4-F1
#
_entry.id   AF-A0A5M6I9U4-F1
#
_cell.length_a   1.000
_cell.length_b   1.000
_cell.length_c   1.000
_cell.angle_alpha   90.00
_cell.angle_beta   90.00
_cell.angle_gamma   90.00
#
_symmetry.space_group_name_H-M   'P 1'
#
loop_
_entity.id
_entity.type
_entity.pdbx_description
1 polymer ?
#
loop_
_entity_poly.entity_id
_entity_poly.type
_entity_poly.pdbx_seq_one_letter_code
_entity_poly.pdbx_strand_id
1 'polypeptide(L)'
;MNEFLRLLDRLIVRPQGHRILRSGQVNLRPVKDLDRIDADDSLAAAQALFAGTGDGTDRAFPLTVMLRTCLRDPRRTRRHPVIDGPLESAILACVGSLVASITHAVESGAVTDVTVEVDDDRSDPDARAAIEAILGRLTVPWTLRTPEETLAGPILHAQFRRAAALDRLVYVVEDDYLHQPEAIASLVGFYRQVHAATGGPMMLHPQEPRVLYNRHYPSYLVLGPDRRWRTTRHMSHTLFTHGHVVRDHWDDVENTRYVGHPTKRQAHKGAERNTTNRVLRVLPGFCPIPALAAHFQAPELLPPFFDWTALFAAHRPEAAP
;
A
#
# COMPACT_ATOMS: atom_id res chain seq x y z
N MET A 1 8.80 15.26 38.52
CA MET A 1 9.60 14.07 38.81
C MET A 1 10.69 14.55 39.76
N ASN A 2 10.96 13.86 40.88
CA ASN A 2 12.05 14.29 41.76
C ASN A 2 13.40 14.16 41.00
N GLU A 3 14.44 14.86 41.45
CA GLU A 3 15.74 14.88 40.76
C GLU A 3 16.39 13.50 40.66
N PHE A 4 16.21 12.67 41.69
CA PHE A 4 16.68 11.29 41.70
C PHE A 4 16.12 10.49 40.52
N LEU A 5 14.80 10.53 40.30
CA LEU A 5 14.15 9.84 39.18
C LEU A 5 14.52 10.45 37.83
N ARG A 6 14.84 11.76 37.75
CA ARG A 6 15.39 12.38 36.52
C ARG A 6 16.79 11.88 36.21
N LEU A 7 17.63 11.73 37.22
CA LEU A 7 18.99 11.22 37.08
C LEU A 7 18.96 9.74 36.67
N LEU A 8 18.10 8.95 37.32
CA LEU A 8 17.86 7.54 37.01
C LEU A 8 17.33 7.35 35.59
N ASP A 9 16.34 8.16 35.18
CA ASP A 9 15.82 8.18 33.80
C ASP A 9 16.94 8.43 32.79
N ARG A 10 17.80 9.42 33.04
CA ARG A 10 18.85 9.85 32.12
C ARG A 10 20.02 8.89 32.01
N LEU A 11 20.47 8.33 33.14
CA LEU A 11 21.73 7.57 33.21
C LEU A 11 21.55 6.05 33.05
N ILE A 12 20.39 5.51 33.42
CA ILE A 12 20.19 4.05 33.48
C ILE A 12 19.06 3.63 32.54
N VAL A 13 17.90 4.27 32.66
CA VAL A 13 16.67 3.78 32.02
C VAL A 13 16.62 4.11 30.53
N ARG A 14 17.01 5.34 30.12
CA ARG A 14 17.04 5.74 28.70
C ARG A 14 18.04 4.96 27.83
N PRO A 15 19.28 4.67 28.28
CA PRO A 15 20.20 3.81 27.51
C PRO A 15 19.65 2.41 27.24
N GLN A 16 18.74 1.92 28.08
CA GLN A 16 18.04 0.65 27.93
C GLN A 16 16.75 0.78 27.09
N GLY A 17 16.48 1.95 26.52
CA GLY A 17 15.29 2.20 25.70
C GLY A 17 14.00 2.47 26.48
N HIS A 18 14.08 2.55 27.81
CA HIS A 18 12.93 2.80 28.68
C HIS A 18 12.83 4.27 29.10
N ARG A 19 11.72 4.67 29.74
CA ARG A 19 11.54 6.02 30.29
C ARG A 19 10.72 5.99 31.58
N ILE A 20 11.16 6.72 32.59
CA ILE A 20 10.39 6.94 33.83
C ILE A 20 9.40 8.08 33.58
N LEU A 21 8.11 7.81 33.79
CA LEU A 21 7.03 8.78 33.67
C LEU A 21 6.29 8.93 35.00
N ARG A 22 5.70 10.10 35.26
CA ARG A 22 4.80 10.26 36.40
C ARG A 22 3.51 9.48 36.13
N SER A 23 3.01 8.80 37.16
CA SER A 23 1.67 8.19 37.13
C SER A 23 0.63 9.23 36.70
N GLY A 24 -0.27 8.86 35.79
CA GLY A 24 -1.28 9.74 35.20
C GLY A 24 -0.81 10.61 34.04
N GLN A 25 0.49 10.64 33.69
CA GLN A 25 0.92 11.26 32.43
C GLN A 25 0.73 10.28 31.27
N VAL A 26 -0.04 10.72 30.27
CA VAL A 26 -0.14 10.01 28.99
C VAL A 26 1.26 9.95 28.37
N ASN A 27 1.67 8.78 27.87
CA ASN A 27 2.96 8.57 27.21
C ASN A 27 2.97 9.20 25.80
N LEU A 28 2.65 10.48 25.72
CA LEU A 28 2.73 11.26 24.49
C LEU A 28 4.08 11.97 24.52
N ARG A 29 4.96 11.61 23.57
CA ARG A 29 6.10 12.48 23.28
C ARG A 29 5.54 13.84 22.84
N PRO A 30 6.16 14.96 23.23
CA PRO A 30 5.80 16.25 22.66
C PRO A 30 5.83 16.11 21.14
N VAL A 31 4.72 16.38 20.48
CA VAL A 31 4.65 16.36 19.02
C VAL A 31 5.54 17.51 18.56
N LYS A 32 6.67 17.18 17.95
CA LYS A 32 7.56 18.18 17.37
C LYS A 32 6.80 18.91 16.27
N ASP A 33 7.09 20.21 16.11
CA ASP A 33 6.50 21.04 15.07
C ASP A 33 4.96 21.15 15.14
N LEU A 34 4.39 21.07 16.34
CA LEU A 34 2.97 21.34 16.62
C LEU A 34 2.51 22.68 16.02
N ASP A 35 3.36 23.70 16.06
CA ASP A 35 3.08 25.03 15.52
C ASP A 35 3.06 25.09 13.98
N ARG A 36 3.50 24.01 13.31
CA ARG A 36 3.52 23.86 11.84
C ARG A 36 2.43 22.93 11.31
N ILE A 37 1.56 22.41 12.20
CA ILE A 37 0.47 21.49 11.87
C ILE A 37 -0.49 22.09 10.83
N ASP A 38 -0.70 23.41 10.85
CA ASP A 38 -1.60 24.11 9.93
C ASP A 38 -0.91 24.70 8.68
N ALA A 39 0.40 24.50 8.51
CA ALA A 39 1.15 25.11 7.40
C ALA A 39 1.10 24.30 6.09
N ASP A 40 0.48 23.12 6.10
CA ASP A 40 0.46 22.20 4.97
C ASP A 40 -0.98 21.98 4.45
N ASP A 41 -1.27 22.37 3.22
CA ASP A 41 -2.57 22.27 2.50
C ASP A 41 -3.13 20.83 2.33
N SER A 42 -2.52 19.84 2.98
CA SER A 42 -2.88 18.42 2.84
C SER A 42 -4.30 18.06 3.30
N LEU A 43 -4.89 18.84 4.22
CA LEU A 43 -6.31 18.67 4.57
C LEU A 43 -7.25 19.33 3.59
N ALA A 44 -6.81 20.35 2.85
CA ALA A 44 -7.66 21.11 1.95
C ALA A 44 -8.25 20.22 0.85
N ALA A 45 -7.46 19.28 0.30
CA ALA A 45 -7.95 18.33 -0.70
C ALA A 45 -9.05 17.40 -0.15
N ALA A 46 -8.92 16.94 1.11
CA ALA A 46 -9.95 16.13 1.75
C ALA A 46 -11.21 16.95 2.09
N GLN A 47 -11.03 18.17 2.60
CA GLN A 47 -12.14 19.10 2.84
C GLN A 47 -12.89 19.42 1.54
N ALA A 48 -12.17 19.70 0.47
CA ALA A 48 -12.74 19.98 -0.85
C ALA A 48 -13.52 18.78 -1.39
N LEU A 49 -13.01 17.56 -1.23
CA LEU A 49 -13.73 16.34 -1.59
C LEU A 49 -15.05 16.23 -0.83
N PHE A 50 -15.02 16.35 0.50
CA PHE A 50 -16.23 16.21 1.33
C PHE A 50 -17.16 17.42 1.29
N ALA A 51 -16.74 18.55 0.71
CA ALA A 51 -17.63 19.67 0.37
C ALA A 51 -18.40 19.42 -0.94
N GLY A 52 -17.96 18.46 -1.75
CA GLY A 52 -18.69 17.98 -2.91
C GLY A 52 -19.95 17.20 -2.52
N THR A 53 -20.90 17.15 -3.44
CA THR A 53 -22.14 16.38 -3.28
C THR A 53 -22.20 15.35 -4.39
N GLY A 54 -22.04 14.07 -4.02
CA GLY A 54 -22.27 12.95 -4.94
C GLY A 54 -23.75 12.77 -5.24
N ASP A 55 -24.05 11.95 -6.25
CA ASP A 55 -25.42 11.60 -6.62
C ASP A 55 -26.03 10.52 -5.70
N GLY A 56 -25.29 10.06 -4.69
CA GLY A 56 -25.70 8.99 -3.78
C GLY A 56 -25.73 7.61 -4.42
N THR A 57 -25.36 7.49 -5.70
CA THR A 57 -25.44 6.24 -6.44
C THR A 57 -24.26 5.36 -6.10
N ASP A 58 -24.56 4.20 -5.54
CA ASP A 58 -23.58 3.14 -5.35
C ASP A 58 -23.28 2.47 -6.71
N ARG A 59 -22.27 2.98 -7.40
CA ARG A 59 -21.85 2.48 -8.72
C ARG A 59 -20.95 1.27 -8.55
N ALA A 60 -21.30 0.17 -9.22
CA ALA A 60 -20.38 -0.93 -9.40
C ALA A 60 -19.29 -0.51 -10.39
N PHE A 61 -18.04 -0.53 -9.95
CA PHE A 61 -16.89 -0.31 -10.81
C PHE A 61 -16.19 -1.64 -11.07
N PRO A 62 -15.89 -1.96 -12.34
CA PRO A 62 -14.93 -3.00 -12.64
C PRO A 62 -13.57 -2.71 -11.98
N LEU A 63 -12.77 -3.75 -11.76
CA LEU A 63 -11.44 -3.65 -11.18
C LEU A 63 -10.40 -4.34 -12.05
N THR A 64 -9.29 -3.68 -12.31
CA THR A 64 -8.07 -4.32 -12.81
C THR A 64 -7.00 -4.31 -11.73
N VAL A 65 -6.56 -5.50 -11.29
CA VAL A 65 -5.39 -5.64 -10.41
C VAL A 65 -4.15 -5.82 -11.27
N MET A 66 -3.14 -4.97 -11.08
CA MET A 66 -1.88 -4.95 -11.82
C MET A 66 -0.74 -5.30 -10.88
N LEU A 67 -0.29 -6.55 -10.92
CA LEU A 67 0.79 -7.07 -10.09
C LEU A 67 2.12 -7.04 -10.85
N ARG A 68 3.19 -6.62 -10.20
CA ARG A 68 4.57 -6.79 -10.69
C ARG A 68 5.31 -7.82 -9.84
N THR A 69 5.91 -8.83 -10.47
CA THR A 69 6.75 -9.85 -9.80
C THR A 69 8.20 -9.80 -10.28
N CYS A 70 9.16 -10.15 -9.41
CA CYS A 70 10.56 -10.35 -9.80
C CYS A 70 11.33 -11.27 -8.83
N LEU A 71 11.47 -12.54 -9.17
CA LEU A 71 12.22 -13.54 -8.40
C LEU A 71 13.39 -14.09 -9.21
N ARG A 72 14.44 -13.28 -9.37
CA ARG A 72 15.72 -13.68 -9.99
C ARG A 72 16.77 -14.02 -8.95
N ASP A 73 17.67 -14.95 -9.23
CA ASP A 73 18.93 -15.09 -8.48
C ASP A 73 19.79 -13.80 -8.63
N PRO A 74 20.33 -13.20 -7.54
CA PRO A 74 20.32 -13.67 -6.15
C PRO A 74 19.21 -13.08 -5.28
N ARG A 75 18.26 -12.31 -5.82
CA ARG A 75 17.12 -11.78 -5.03
C ARG A 75 16.40 -12.95 -4.34
N ARG A 76 16.05 -13.99 -5.10
CA ARG A 76 15.33 -15.18 -4.62
C ARG A 76 15.93 -15.83 -3.38
N THR A 77 17.25 -16.03 -3.36
CA THR A 77 17.99 -16.76 -2.31
C THR A 77 18.35 -15.90 -1.11
N ARG A 78 18.07 -14.58 -1.15
CA ARG A 78 18.29 -13.70 0.00
C ARG A 78 17.42 -14.11 1.18
N ARG A 79 17.98 -13.94 2.38
CA ARG A 79 17.25 -14.08 3.63
C ARG A 79 16.31 -12.89 3.81
N HIS A 80 15.02 -13.19 3.99
CA HIS A 80 13.96 -12.25 4.27
C HIS A 80 14.06 -11.74 5.71
N PRO A 81 14.08 -10.42 5.94
CA PRO A 81 14.33 -9.87 7.28
C PRO A 81 13.17 -10.04 8.26
N VAL A 82 11.94 -10.30 7.78
CA VAL A 82 10.76 -10.50 8.66
C VAL A 82 10.60 -11.95 9.11
N ILE A 83 10.71 -12.91 8.19
CA ILE A 83 10.45 -14.33 8.45
C ILE A 83 11.72 -15.14 8.72
N ASP A 84 12.90 -14.52 8.55
CA ASP A 84 14.20 -15.16 8.69
C ASP A 84 14.36 -16.43 7.81
N GLY A 85 13.82 -16.39 6.60
CA GLY A 85 13.77 -17.49 5.62
C GLY A 85 14.00 -16.99 4.17
N PRO A 86 13.83 -17.82 3.13
CA PRO A 86 14.02 -17.37 1.74
C PRO A 86 13.07 -16.23 1.35
N LEU A 87 13.57 -15.21 0.65
CA LEU A 87 12.75 -14.12 0.10
C LEU A 87 11.66 -14.64 -0.84
N GLU A 88 11.96 -15.70 -1.59
CA GLU A 88 10.98 -16.39 -2.43
C GLU A 88 9.74 -16.82 -1.63
N SER A 89 9.92 -17.45 -0.46
CA SER A 89 8.80 -17.90 0.37
C SER A 89 7.90 -16.74 0.80
N ALA A 90 8.50 -15.60 1.13
CA ALA A 90 7.76 -14.39 1.50
C ALA A 90 6.97 -13.82 0.31
N ILE A 91 7.60 -13.72 -0.87
CA ILE A 91 6.95 -13.19 -2.07
C ILE A 91 5.82 -14.12 -2.55
N LEU A 92 6.04 -15.43 -2.59
CA LEU A 92 5.01 -16.38 -2.99
C LEU A 92 3.81 -16.35 -2.01
N ALA A 93 4.06 -16.15 -0.71
CA ALA A 93 2.97 -15.94 0.26
C ALA A 93 2.22 -14.62 0.03
N CYS A 94 2.92 -13.54 -0.33
CA CYS A 94 2.31 -12.26 -0.70
C CYS A 94 1.40 -12.43 -1.93
N VAL A 95 1.89 -13.01 -3.01
CA VAL A 95 1.10 -13.31 -4.22
C VAL A 95 -0.10 -14.21 -3.90
N GLY A 96 0.11 -15.25 -3.07
CA GLY A 96 -0.96 -16.16 -2.62
C GLY A 96 -2.04 -15.45 -1.81
N SER A 97 -1.66 -14.52 -0.92
CA SER A 97 -2.60 -13.73 -0.12
C SER A 97 -3.40 -12.74 -0.98
N LEU A 98 -2.78 -12.15 -2.00
CA LEU A 98 -3.47 -11.30 -2.97
C LEU A 98 -4.53 -12.09 -3.75
N VAL A 99 -4.16 -13.28 -4.25
CA VAL A 99 -5.11 -14.19 -4.93
C VAL A 99 -6.27 -14.55 -4.01
N ALA A 100 -6.00 -14.91 -2.75
CA ALA A 100 -7.05 -15.20 -1.78
C ALA A 100 -7.98 -14.00 -1.54
N SER A 101 -7.43 -12.79 -1.48
CA SER A 101 -8.24 -11.59 -1.28
C SER A 101 -9.10 -11.23 -2.50
N ILE A 102 -8.58 -11.43 -3.72
CA ILE A 102 -9.37 -11.28 -4.95
C ILE A 102 -10.52 -12.28 -4.97
N THR A 103 -10.24 -13.56 -4.70
CA THR A 103 -11.26 -14.61 -4.63
C THR A 103 -12.34 -14.26 -3.61
N HIS A 104 -11.95 -13.84 -2.41
CA HIS A 104 -12.90 -13.42 -1.37
C HIS A 104 -13.79 -12.25 -1.82
N ALA A 105 -13.22 -11.24 -2.49
CA ALA A 105 -13.99 -10.10 -2.99
C ALA A 105 -15.01 -10.47 -4.09
N VAL A 106 -14.70 -11.48 -4.90
CA VAL A 106 -15.61 -12.01 -5.93
C VAL A 106 -16.70 -12.87 -5.30
N GLU A 107 -16.33 -13.81 -4.42
CA GLU A 107 -17.27 -14.73 -3.76
C GLU A 107 -18.25 -14.02 -2.84
N SER A 108 -17.81 -12.94 -2.18
CA SER A 108 -18.69 -12.08 -1.36
C SER A 108 -19.57 -11.14 -2.18
N GLY A 109 -19.36 -11.05 -3.50
CA GLY A 109 -20.08 -10.13 -4.38
C GLY A 109 -19.65 -8.66 -4.22
N ALA A 110 -18.55 -8.38 -3.52
CA ALA A 110 -18.04 -7.01 -3.37
C ALA A 110 -17.60 -6.41 -4.71
N VAL A 111 -17.09 -7.26 -5.62
CA VAL A 111 -16.73 -6.90 -7.00
C VAL A 111 -17.17 -8.00 -7.95
N THR A 112 -17.81 -7.65 -9.06
CA THR A 112 -18.36 -8.60 -10.02
C THR A 112 -17.57 -8.71 -11.33
N ASP A 113 -16.83 -7.66 -11.71
CA ASP A 113 -15.95 -7.64 -12.87
C ASP A 113 -14.52 -7.33 -12.40
N VAL A 114 -13.69 -8.36 -12.37
CA VAL A 114 -12.27 -8.28 -11.99
C VAL A 114 -11.41 -8.87 -13.09
N THR A 115 -10.29 -8.22 -13.41
CA THR A 115 -9.23 -8.77 -14.26
C THR A 115 -7.89 -8.62 -13.56
N VAL A 116 -7.00 -9.61 -13.70
CA VAL A 116 -5.66 -9.58 -13.13
C VAL A 116 -4.61 -9.52 -14.25
N GLU A 117 -3.73 -8.52 -14.19
CA GLU A 117 -2.58 -8.39 -15.07
C GLU A 117 -1.29 -8.57 -14.26
N VAL A 118 -0.45 -9.52 -14.66
CA VAL A 118 0.83 -9.76 -14.01
C VAL A 118 1.97 -9.48 -14.98
N ASP A 119 2.83 -8.53 -14.62
CA ASP A 119 4.08 -8.25 -15.30
C ASP A 119 5.23 -8.90 -14.51
N ASP A 120 5.73 -10.02 -15.01
CA ASP A 120 6.87 -10.73 -14.43
C ASP A 120 8.18 -10.19 -15.02
N ASP A 121 8.97 -9.49 -14.19
CA ASP A 121 10.29 -8.95 -14.49
C ASP A 121 11.36 -10.06 -14.47
N ARG A 122 11.10 -11.07 -15.32
CA ARG A 122 11.96 -12.21 -15.63
C ARG A 122 12.34 -13.03 -14.41
N SER A 123 11.37 -13.48 -13.62
CA SER A 123 11.64 -14.45 -12.56
C SER A 123 12.29 -15.71 -13.14
N ASP A 124 13.09 -16.41 -12.33
CA ASP A 124 13.69 -17.68 -12.73
C ASP A 124 12.59 -18.69 -13.12
N PRO A 125 12.85 -19.64 -14.05
CA PRO A 125 11.80 -20.49 -14.60
C PRO A 125 10.96 -21.25 -13.57
N ASP A 126 11.58 -21.72 -12.48
CA ASP A 126 10.90 -22.42 -11.39
C ASP A 126 10.08 -21.47 -10.51
N ALA A 127 10.62 -20.30 -10.18
CA ALA A 127 9.89 -19.26 -9.47
C ALA A 127 8.68 -18.75 -10.28
N ARG A 128 8.83 -18.58 -11.59
CA ARG A 128 7.73 -18.24 -12.50
C ARG A 128 6.66 -19.31 -12.51
N ALA A 129 7.04 -20.59 -12.60
CA ALA A 129 6.08 -21.70 -12.55
C ALA A 129 5.31 -21.72 -11.23
N ALA A 130 5.96 -21.41 -10.10
CA ALA A 130 5.30 -21.28 -8.80
C ALA A 130 4.30 -20.10 -8.77
N ILE A 131 4.68 -18.93 -9.32
CA ILE A 131 3.76 -17.78 -9.47
C ILE A 131 2.55 -18.19 -10.33
N GLU A 132 2.77 -18.83 -11.47
CA GLU A 132 1.71 -19.28 -12.37
C GLU A 132 0.75 -20.28 -11.69
N ALA A 133 1.29 -21.22 -10.89
CA ALA A 133 0.48 -22.16 -10.12
C ALA A 133 -0.39 -21.47 -9.05
N ILE A 134 0.09 -20.37 -8.45
CA ILE A 134 -0.71 -19.56 -7.52
C ILE A 134 -1.80 -18.79 -8.28
N LEU A 135 -1.45 -18.16 -9.41
CA LEU A 135 -2.41 -17.42 -10.25
C LEU A 135 -3.50 -18.32 -10.83
N GLY A 136 -3.18 -19.59 -11.12
CA GLY A 136 -4.14 -20.59 -11.60
C GLY A 136 -5.30 -20.89 -10.64
N ARG A 137 -5.23 -20.41 -9.39
CA ARG A 137 -6.33 -20.50 -8.41
C ARG A 137 -7.37 -19.39 -8.58
N LEU A 138 -7.08 -18.34 -9.36
CA LEU A 138 -8.03 -17.28 -9.66
C LEU A 138 -9.17 -17.84 -10.52
N THR A 139 -10.40 -17.52 -10.15
CA THR A 139 -11.61 -17.80 -10.94
C THR A 139 -11.95 -16.67 -11.92
N VAL A 140 -11.17 -15.59 -11.90
CA VAL A 140 -11.31 -14.40 -12.74
C VAL A 140 -10.29 -14.40 -13.88
N PRO A 141 -10.54 -13.69 -14.99
CA PRO A 141 -9.57 -13.56 -16.07
C PRO A 141 -8.23 -13.01 -15.57
N TRP A 142 -7.14 -13.69 -15.90
CA TRP A 142 -5.79 -13.25 -15.57
C TRP A 142 -4.84 -13.43 -16.75
N THR A 143 -3.78 -12.60 -16.77
CA THR A 143 -2.70 -12.67 -17.76
C THR A 143 -1.36 -12.60 -17.06
N LEU A 144 -0.39 -13.42 -17.51
CA LEU A 144 1.00 -13.37 -17.09
C LEU A 144 1.88 -13.02 -18.29
N ARG A 145 2.60 -11.90 -18.20
CA ARG A 145 3.42 -11.35 -19.28
C ARG A 145 4.85 -11.17 -18.79
N THR A 146 5.80 -11.24 -19.72
CA THR A 146 7.19 -10.84 -19.47
C THR A 146 7.47 -9.57 -20.27
N PRO A 147 7.61 -8.41 -19.61
CA PRO A 147 7.91 -7.17 -20.29
C PRO A 147 9.25 -7.22 -21.05
N GLU A 148 9.29 -6.57 -22.22
CA GLU A 148 10.54 -6.35 -22.95
C GLU A 148 11.49 -5.45 -22.14
N GLU A 149 10.94 -4.45 -21.47
CA GLU A 149 11.69 -3.57 -20.59
C GLU A 149 12.24 -4.35 -19.39
N THR A 150 13.37 -3.90 -18.84
CA THR A 150 13.97 -4.42 -17.62
C THR A 150 13.97 -3.32 -16.57
N LEU A 151 14.03 -3.67 -15.29
CA LEU A 151 14.00 -2.78 -14.12
C LEU A 151 12.58 -2.41 -13.66
N ALA A 152 12.47 -2.12 -12.36
CA ALA A 152 11.19 -1.82 -11.73
C ALA A 152 10.48 -0.59 -12.33
N GLY A 153 11.21 0.50 -12.59
CA GLY A 153 10.61 1.75 -13.05
C GLY A 153 9.94 1.70 -14.43
N PRO A 154 10.62 1.22 -15.47
CA PRO A 154 10.01 1.09 -16.80
C PRO A 154 8.74 0.22 -16.78
N ILE A 155 8.77 -0.92 -16.08
CA ILE A 155 7.59 -1.81 -15.92
C ILE A 155 6.45 -1.10 -15.19
N LEU A 156 6.75 -0.46 -14.05
CA LEU A 156 5.76 0.30 -13.27
C LEU A 156 5.14 1.44 -14.11
N HIS A 157 5.95 2.14 -14.89
CA HIS A 157 5.50 3.18 -15.80
C HIS A 157 4.58 2.61 -16.90
N ALA A 158 4.88 1.42 -17.43
CA ALA A 158 4.01 0.73 -18.37
C ALA A 158 2.68 0.32 -17.72
N GLN A 159 2.68 -0.14 -16.46
CA GLN A 159 1.46 -0.41 -15.69
C GLN A 159 0.61 0.86 -15.54
N PHE A 160 1.20 1.99 -15.12
CA PHE A 160 0.48 3.26 -15.03
C PHE A 160 -0.06 3.72 -16.38
N ARG A 161 0.67 3.53 -17.48
CA ARG A 161 0.19 3.86 -18.83
C ARG A 161 -1.05 3.06 -19.18
N ARG A 162 -1.07 1.76 -18.88
CA ARG A 162 -2.26 0.92 -19.09
C ARG A 162 -3.40 1.35 -18.17
N ALA A 163 -3.11 1.65 -16.91
CA ALA A 163 -4.11 2.14 -15.95
C ALA A 163 -4.79 3.42 -16.43
N ALA A 164 -4.04 4.39 -16.99
CA ALA A 164 -4.58 5.64 -17.53
C ALA A 164 -5.56 5.43 -18.71
N ALA A 165 -5.40 4.34 -19.46
CA ALA A 165 -6.26 3.99 -20.59
C ALA A 165 -7.54 3.26 -20.19
N LEU A 166 -7.69 2.90 -18.92
CA LEU A 166 -8.83 2.14 -18.40
C LEU A 166 -9.89 3.06 -17.79
N ASP A 167 -11.16 2.76 -18.09
CA ASP A 167 -12.32 3.37 -17.43
C ASP A 167 -12.87 2.43 -16.34
N ARG A 168 -12.05 2.20 -15.31
CA ARG A 168 -12.35 1.31 -14.18
C ARG A 168 -11.43 1.59 -13.00
N LEU A 169 -11.71 0.95 -11.86
CA LEU A 169 -10.78 0.93 -10.74
C LEU A 169 -9.54 0.13 -11.11
N VAL A 170 -8.40 0.57 -10.59
CA VAL A 170 -7.09 -0.03 -10.79
C VAL A 170 -6.41 -0.19 -9.45
N TYR A 171 -5.78 -1.35 -9.24
CA TYR A 171 -4.93 -1.61 -8.09
C TYR A 171 -3.54 -1.99 -8.58
N VAL A 172 -2.60 -1.06 -8.52
CA VAL A 172 -1.19 -1.32 -8.85
C VAL A 172 -0.52 -1.82 -7.59
N VAL A 173 0.16 -2.97 -7.65
CA VAL A 173 0.71 -3.64 -6.47
C VAL A 173 2.03 -4.35 -6.77
N GLU A 174 2.97 -4.26 -5.83
CA GLU A 174 4.25 -4.98 -5.85
C GLU A 174 4.13 -6.38 -5.22
N ASP A 175 5.11 -7.24 -5.50
CA ASP A 175 5.15 -8.64 -5.07
C ASP A 175 5.43 -8.88 -3.58
N ASP A 176 5.63 -7.80 -2.81
CA ASP A 176 6.00 -7.81 -1.40
C ASP A 176 4.89 -7.26 -0.49
N TYR A 177 3.63 -7.32 -0.91
CA TYR A 177 2.47 -6.99 -0.06
C TYR A 177 1.71 -8.25 0.38
N LEU A 178 1.57 -8.43 1.69
CA LEU A 178 0.80 -9.51 2.31
C LEU A 178 -0.61 -9.00 2.66
N HIS A 179 -1.65 -9.49 2.00
CA HIS A 179 -3.02 -8.98 2.06
C HIS A 179 -3.91 -9.79 3.02
N GLN A 180 -4.71 -9.10 3.82
CA GLN A 180 -5.84 -9.71 4.53
C GLN A 180 -6.87 -10.24 3.50
N PRO A 181 -7.65 -11.29 3.83
CA PRO A 181 -8.68 -11.80 2.93
C PRO A 181 -9.65 -10.72 2.42
N GLU A 182 -10.06 -9.80 3.28
CA GLU A 182 -10.99 -8.73 2.94
C GLU A 182 -10.36 -7.53 2.18
N ALA A 183 -9.05 -7.51 1.93
CA ALA A 183 -8.33 -6.35 1.41
C ALA A 183 -8.95 -5.71 0.17
N ILE A 184 -9.22 -6.50 -0.87
CA ILE A 184 -9.81 -6.00 -2.13
C ILE A 184 -11.25 -5.53 -1.91
N ALA A 185 -12.06 -6.28 -1.14
CA ALA A 185 -13.44 -5.93 -0.84
C ALA A 185 -13.54 -4.59 -0.09
N SER A 186 -12.68 -4.38 0.93
CA SER A 186 -12.66 -3.14 1.72
C SER A 186 -12.15 -1.93 0.93
N LEU A 187 -11.15 -2.10 0.05
CA LEU A 187 -10.67 -1.02 -0.85
C LEU A 187 -11.79 -0.55 -1.78
N VAL A 188 -12.47 -1.50 -2.44
CA VAL A 188 -13.58 -1.18 -3.36
C VAL A 188 -14.77 -0.59 -2.60
N GLY A 189 -15.15 -1.18 -1.46
CA GLY A 189 -16.26 -0.71 -0.64
C GLY A 189 -16.06 0.71 -0.14
N PHE A 190 -14.86 1.04 0.36
CA PHE A 190 -14.56 2.41 0.80
C PHE A 190 -14.55 3.39 -0.36
N TYR A 191 -13.95 3.05 -1.50
CA TYR A 191 -13.97 3.90 -2.69
C TYR A 191 -15.41 4.20 -3.12
N ARG A 192 -16.26 3.17 -3.24
CA ARG A 192 -17.67 3.30 -3.62
C ARG A 192 -18.44 4.19 -2.65
N GLN A 193 -18.29 3.97 -1.35
CA GLN A 193 -18.97 4.77 -0.33
C GLN A 193 -18.61 6.25 -0.45
N VAL A 194 -17.31 6.58 -0.48
CA VAL A 194 -16.88 7.98 -0.53
C VAL A 194 -17.24 8.61 -1.87
N HIS A 195 -17.11 7.86 -2.96
CA HIS A 195 -17.48 8.37 -4.29
C HIS A 195 -18.99 8.61 -4.40
N ALA A 196 -19.85 7.72 -3.89
CA ALA A 196 -21.29 7.93 -3.85
C ALA A 196 -21.67 9.17 -3.04
N ALA A 197 -20.96 9.43 -1.92
CA ALA A 197 -21.22 10.59 -1.07
C ALA A 197 -20.73 11.92 -1.68
N THR A 198 -19.61 11.91 -2.41
CA THR A 198 -18.88 13.14 -2.79
C THR A 198 -18.80 13.39 -4.29
N GLY A 199 -18.99 12.36 -5.11
CA GLY A 199 -18.77 12.36 -6.56
C GLY A 199 -17.30 12.48 -6.98
N GLY A 200 -16.38 12.72 -6.04
CA GLY A 200 -15.00 13.03 -6.36
C GLY A 200 -14.08 11.82 -6.42
N PRO A 201 -12.94 11.95 -7.11
CA PRO A 201 -11.89 10.94 -7.13
C PRO A 201 -11.06 10.95 -5.85
N MET A 202 -10.40 9.83 -5.59
CA MET A 202 -9.48 9.68 -4.47
C MET A 202 -8.43 8.60 -4.77
N MET A 203 -7.39 8.55 -3.96
CA MET A 203 -6.41 7.46 -3.97
C MET A 203 -6.46 6.72 -2.64
N LEU A 204 -6.30 5.41 -2.68
CA LEU A 204 -6.22 4.56 -1.50
C LEU A 204 -4.87 3.83 -1.46
N HIS A 205 -4.33 3.66 -0.26
CA HIS A 205 -3.16 2.82 -0.01
C HIS A 205 -3.57 1.73 0.98
N PRO A 206 -3.25 0.45 0.74
CA PRO A 206 -3.77 -0.66 1.54
C PRO A 206 -3.18 -0.73 2.96
N GLN A 207 -2.18 0.10 3.26
CA GLN A 207 -1.48 0.13 4.54
C GLN A 207 -1.38 1.55 5.10
N GLU A 208 -1.32 1.70 6.42
CA GLU A 208 -0.75 2.90 7.03
C GLU A 208 0.78 3.00 6.79
N PRO A 209 1.27 4.02 6.05
CA PRO A 209 2.69 4.13 5.80
C PRO A 209 3.46 4.47 7.09
N ARG A 210 4.63 3.85 7.28
CA ARG A 210 5.52 4.03 8.45
C ARG A 210 5.74 5.49 8.85
N VAL A 211 5.80 6.39 7.87
CA VAL A 211 6.04 7.83 8.09
C VAL A 211 4.99 8.46 9.00
N LEU A 212 3.76 7.95 9.04
CA LEU A 212 2.68 8.42 9.95
C LEU A 212 3.04 8.29 11.43
N TYR A 213 3.94 7.37 11.77
CA TYR A 213 4.36 7.10 13.14
C TYR A 213 5.64 7.83 13.54
N ASN A 214 6.35 8.38 12.56
CA ASN A 214 7.60 9.12 12.77
C ASN A 214 7.49 10.61 12.43
N ARG A 215 6.45 11.01 11.69
CA ARG A 215 6.12 12.39 11.33
C ARG A 215 4.64 12.60 11.57
N HIS A 216 4.33 13.53 12.47
CA HIS A 216 2.97 13.89 12.79
C HIS A 216 2.52 15.04 11.88
N TYR A 217 1.33 14.89 11.30
CA TYR A 217 0.63 15.94 10.55
C TYR A 217 -0.88 15.72 10.72
N PRO A 218 -1.73 16.75 10.56
CA PRO A 218 -3.17 16.58 10.64
C PRO A 218 -3.69 15.50 9.69
N SER A 219 -4.67 14.72 10.14
CA SER A 219 -5.41 13.80 9.26
C SER A 219 -6.85 13.69 9.73
N TYR A 220 -7.79 13.55 8.80
CA TYR A 220 -9.17 13.19 9.11
C TYR A 220 -9.28 11.70 9.37
N LEU A 221 -10.10 11.33 10.35
CA LEU A 221 -10.62 9.97 10.50
C LEU A 221 -12.00 9.91 9.85
N VAL A 222 -12.15 9.00 8.91
CA VAL A 222 -13.36 8.78 8.13
C VAL A 222 -13.89 7.38 8.45
N LEU A 223 -15.20 7.25 8.57
CA LEU A 223 -15.86 5.96 8.73
C LEU A 223 -16.04 5.32 7.35
N GLY A 224 -15.41 4.16 7.15
CA GLY A 224 -15.69 3.28 6.02
C GLY A 224 -16.75 2.24 6.36
N PRO A 225 -17.04 1.31 5.45
CA PRO A 225 -18.10 0.33 5.62
C PRO A 225 -17.76 -0.73 6.68
N ASP A 226 -16.48 -1.10 6.77
CA ASP A 226 -15.97 -2.19 7.61
C ASP A 226 -14.93 -1.71 8.63
N ARG A 227 -14.28 -0.57 8.37
CA ARG A 227 -13.21 -0.03 9.23
C ARG A 227 -13.09 1.47 9.14
N ARG A 228 -12.23 2.03 10.00
CA ARG A 228 -11.86 3.45 9.94
C ARG A 228 -10.80 3.66 8.87
N TRP A 229 -10.82 4.84 8.29
CA TRP A 229 -9.84 5.28 7.32
C TRP A 229 -9.26 6.61 7.78
N ARG A 230 -8.01 6.86 7.42
CA ARG A 230 -7.36 8.14 7.69
C ARG A 230 -6.87 8.78 6.41
N THR A 231 -6.90 10.11 6.34
CA THR A 231 -6.22 10.79 5.24
C THR A 231 -4.70 10.62 5.35
N THR A 232 -4.05 10.47 4.20
CA THR A 232 -2.60 10.35 4.08
C THR A 232 -2.08 11.12 2.87
N ARG A 233 -0.89 11.69 3.00
CA ARG A 233 -0.14 12.34 1.92
C ARG A 233 1.08 11.53 1.48
N HIS A 234 1.14 10.28 1.92
CA HIS A 234 2.21 9.35 1.66
C HIS A 234 1.63 8.01 1.26
N MET A 235 2.07 7.53 0.11
CA MET A 235 1.80 6.21 -0.44
C MET A 235 3.05 5.70 -1.14
N SER A 236 3.17 4.39 -1.23
CA SER A 236 4.15 3.75 -2.11
C SER A 236 3.67 3.79 -3.58
N HIS A 237 4.36 3.11 -4.49
CA HIS A 237 3.83 2.83 -5.83
C HIS A 237 2.75 1.72 -5.84
N THR A 238 2.55 1.02 -4.71
CA THR A 238 1.34 0.21 -4.47
C THR A 238 0.18 1.12 -4.06
N LEU A 239 -0.81 1.26 -4.93
CA LEU A 239 -1.95 2.16 -4.75
C LEU A 239 -3.20 1.69 -5.50
N PHE A 240 -4.35 2.13 -5.01
CA PHE A 240 -5.67 1.86 -5.57
C PHE A 240 -6.36 3.17 -5.94
N THR A 241 -6.90 3.28 -7.14
CA THR A 241 -7.59 4.49 -7.64
C THR A 241 -8.44 4.16 -8.86
N HIS A 242 -9.06 5.16 -9.49
CA HIS A 242 -9.67 5.01 -10.81
C HIS A 242 -8.68 5.35 -11.93
N GLY A 243 -8.74 4.66 -13.08
CA GLY A 243 -7.83 4.89 -14.20
C GLY A 243 -7.77 6.35 -14.70
N HIS A 244 -8.92 7.04 -14.71
CA HIS A 244 -8.96 8.48 -14.99
C HIS A 244 -8.05 9.34 -14.09
N VAL A 245 -7.87 8.98 -12.82
CA VAL A 245 -6.95 9.72 -11.91
C VAL A 245 -5.52 9.63 -12.42
N VAL A 246 -5.12 8.46 -12.91
CA VAL A 246 -3.77 8.27 -13.48
C VAL A 246 -3.62 9.06 -14.78
N ARG A 247 -4.67 9.10 -15.61
CA ARG A 247 -4.69 9.86 -16.87
C ARG A 247 -4.60 11.36 -16.64
N ASP A 248 -5.44 11.89 -15.76
CA ASP A 248 -5.58 13.32 -15.53
C ASP A 248 -4.36 13.89 -14.77
N HIS A 249 -3.64 13.03 -14.05
CA HIS A 249 -2.39 13.36 -13.35
C HIS A 249 -1.16 12.66 -13.93
N TRP A 250 -1.13 12.42 -15.24
CA TRP A 250 -0.04 11.69 -15.90
C TRP A 250 1.34 12.31 -15.63
N ASP A 251 1.44 13.63 -15.66
CA ASP A 251 2.68 14.39 -15.42
C ASP A 251 3.25 14.18 -14.00
N ASP A 252 2.39 13.83 -13.05
CA ASP A 252 2.80 13.49 -11.69
C ASP A 252 3.30 12.04 -11.59
N VAL A 253 2.85 11.12 -12.44
CA VAL A 253 3.23 9.69 -12.36
C VAL A 253 4.26 9.25 -13.39
N GLU A 254 4.48 9.97 -14.49
CA GLU A 254 5.36 9.54 -15.58
C GLU A 254 6.84 9.32 -15.18
N ASN A 255 7.27 9.98 -14.10
CA ASN A 255 8.63 9.84 -13.57
C ASN A 255 8.86 8.50 -12.83
N THR A 256 7.84 7.66 -12.67
CA THR A 256 7.96 6.27 -12.21
C THR A 256 8.91 5.44 -13.08
N ARG A 257 9.12 5.82 -14.35
CA ARG A 257 10.15 5.22 -15.24
C ARG A 257 11.57 5.26 -14.67
N TYR A 258 11.83 6.14 -13.71
CA TYR A 258 13.13 6.29 -13.06
C TYR A 258 13.27 5.51 -11.74
N VAL A 259 12.26 4.75 -11.32
CA VAL A 259 12.37 3.87 -10.15
C VAL A 259 13.46 2.82 -10.40
N GLY A 260 14.37 2.67 -9.44
CA GLY A 260 15.52 1.79 -9.57
C GLY A 260 16.61 2.26 -10.55
N HIS A 261 16.44 3.40 -11.25
CA HIS A 261 17.42 3.86 -12.24
C HIS A 261 18.69 4.41 -11.57
N PRO A 262 19.90 3.86 -11.82
CA PRO A 262 21.10 4.18 -11.04
C PRO A 262 21.46 5.68 -10.96
N THR A 263 21.48 6.38 -12.09
CA THR A 263 21.87 7.79 -12.17
C THR A 263 20.76 8.76 -11.74
N LYS A 264 19.49 8.45 -12.03
CA LYS A 264 18.34 9.29 -11.65
C LYS A 264 17.88 9.05 -10.21
N ARG A 265 18.30 7.93 -9.58
CA ARG A 265 18.10 7.66 -8.15
C ARG A 265 18.77 8.72 -7.28
N GLN A 266 19.95 9.19 -7.66
CA GLN A 266 20.65 10.28 -6.96
C GLN A 266 19.88 11.61 -7.02
N ALA A 267 19.16 11.85 -8.11
CA ALA A 267 18.25 12.99 -8.25
C ALA A 267 16.85 12.73 -7.66
N HIS A 268 16.62 11.58 -7.03
CA HIS A 268 15.33 11.15 -6.46
C HIS A 268 14.14 11.24 -7.44
N LYS A 269 14.35 11.19 -8.76
CA LYS A 269 13.27 11.44 -9.73
C LYS A 269 12.14 10.42 -9.66
N GLY A 270 12.48 9.15 -9.42
CA GLY A 270 11.51 8.07 -9.25
C GLY A 270 11.02 7.88 -7.80
N ALA A 271 11.45 8.72 -6.85
CA ALA A 271 10.95 8.59 -5.47
C ALA A 271 9.47 8.99 -5.40
N GLU A 272 8.70 8.34 -4.55
CA GLU A 272 7.25 8.52 -4.42
C GLU A 272 6.87 9.97 -4.13
N ARG A 273 7.68 10.67 -3.32
CA ARG A 273 7.52 12.13 -3.04
C ARG A 273 7.54 13.01 -4.30
N ASN A 274 8.19 12.53 -5.36
CA ASN A 274 8.35 13.20 -6.64
C ASN A 274 7.50 12.57 -7.74
N THR A 275 6.74 11.51 -7.43
CA THR A 275 5.81 10.86 -8.34
C THR A 275 4.38 10.82 -7.76
N THR A 276 3.91 9.65 -7.33
CA THR A 276 2.53 9.40 -6.88
C THR A 276 2.08 10.31 -5.74
N ASN A 277 2.96 10.69 -4.81
CA ASN A 277 2.59 11.61 -3.71
C ASN A 277 2.39 13.05 -4.18
N ARG A 278 2.74 13.41 -5.42
CA ARG A 278 2.37 14.72 -5.98
C ARG A 278 0.88 14.81 -6.25
N VAL A 279 0.25 13.72 -6.68
CA VAL A 279 -1.21 13.63 -6.85
C VAL A 279 -1.93 13.89 -5.52
N LEU A 280 -1.35 13.43 -4.41
CA LEU A 280 -1.88 13.63 -3.06
C LEU A 280 -1.86 15.08 -2.57
N ARG A 281 -1.29 16.01 -3.34
CA ARG A 281 -1.36 17.46 -3.06
C ARG A 281 -2.67 18.07 -3.56
N VAL A 282 -3.33 17.41 -4.52
CA VAL A 282 -4.54 17.91 -5.18
C VAL A 282 -5.72 16.98 -5.00
N LEU A 283 -5.47 15.68 -4.78
CA LEU A 283 -6.48 14.68 -4.45
C LEU A 283 -6.27 14.11 -3.05
N PRO A 284 -7.33 13.78 -2.33
CA PRO A 284 -7.19 13.12 -1.04
C PRO A 284 -6.71 11.68 -1.20
N GLY A 285 -5.70 11.34 -0.40
CA GLY A 285 -5.27 9.97 -0.17
C GLY A 285 -5.87 9.43 1.12
N PHE A 286 -6.25 8.15 1.13
CA PHE A 286 -6.69 7.46 2.35
C PHE A 286 -5.92 6.16 2.57
N CYS A 287 -5.79 5.77 3.84
CA CYS A 287 -5.31 4.44 4.22
C CYS A 287 -6.16 3.87 5.37
N PRO A 288 -6.33 2.54 5.45
CA PRO A 288 -7.22 1.88 6.40
C PRO A 288 -6.58 1.73 7.78
N ILE A 289 -7.42 1.76 8.83
CA ILE A 289 -7.06 1.46 10.22
C ILE A 289 -8.04 0.39 10.75
N PRO A 290 -7.60 -0.85 11.03
CA PRO A 290 -6.24 -1.38 10.81
C PRO A 290 -5.94 -1.59 9.32
N ALA A 291 -4.65 -1.80 9.00
CA ALA A 291 -4.17 -2.03 7.64
C ALA A 291 -4.85 -3.24 6.95
N LEU A 292 -5.04 -3.15 5.63
CA LEU A 292 -5.57 -4.23 4.77
C LEU A 292 -4.45 -5.07 4.16
N ALA A 293 -3.26 -4.51 4.01
CA ALA A 293 -2.07 -5.24 3.62
C ALA A 293 -0.84 -4.73 4.37
N ALA A 294 0.19 -5.56 4.45
CA ALA A 294 1.49 -5.21 4.98
C ALA A 294 2.55 -5.26 3.88
N HIS A 295 3.32 -4.18 3.73
CA HIS A 295 4.53 -4.11 2.94
C HIS A 295 5.57 -4.98 3.63
N PHE A 296 5.58 -6.23 3.23
CA PHE A 296 6.25 -7.35 3.84
C PHE A 296 7.71 -7.41 3.39
N GLN A 297 8.40 -6.26 3.34
CA GLN A 297 9.80 -6.17 2.89
C GLN A 297 10.78 -6.07 4.06
N ALA A 298 10.40 -5.41 5.15
CA ALA A 298 11.24 -5.19 6.32
C ALA A 298 10.41 -5.01 7.61
N PRO A 299 10.93 -5.40 8.80
CA PRO A 299 10.19 -5.30 10.06
C PRO A 299 9.67 -3.89 10.37
N GLU A 300 10.45 -2.85 10.04
CA GLU A 300 10.07 -1.46 10.27
C GLU A 300 8.96 -0.93 9.33
N LEU A 301 8.66 -1.66 8.26
CA LEU A 301 7.60 -1.33 7.31
C LEU A 301 6.27 -1.96 7.69
N LEU A 302 6.26 -2.93 8.62
CA LEU A 302 5.04 -3.58 9.06
C LEU A 302 4.11 -2.57 9.75
N PRO A 303 2.82 -2.54 9.39
CA PRO A 303 1.84 -1.72 10.08
C PRO A 303 1.67 -2.19 11.54
N PRO A 304 1.41 -1.27 12.49
CA PRO A 304 1.17 -1.66 13.86
C PRO A 304 -0.12 -2.49 13.95
N PHE A 305 -0.15 -3.42 14.91
CA PHE A 305 -1.32 -4.27 15.19
C PHE A 305 -1.78 -5.14 14.01
N PHE A 306 -0.89 -5.42 13.04
CA PHE A 306 -1.16 -6.33 11.94
C PHE A 306 -0.56 -7.71 12.24
N ASP A 307 -1.42 -8.72 12.36
CA ASP A 307 -0.99 -10.11 12.55
C ASP A 307 -0.53 -10.72 11.22
N TRP A 308 0.70 -10.39 10.85
CA TRP A 308 1.33 -10.94 9.66
C TRP A 308 1.70 -12.42 9.84
N THR A 309 1.86 -12.91 11.07
CA THR A 309 2.37 -14.27 11.32
C THR A 309 1.32 -15.31 10.97
N ALA A 310 0.08 -15.15 11.45
CA ALA A 310 -1.02 -16.05 11.10
C ALA A 310 -1.30 -16.01 9.59
N LEU A 311 -1.30 -14.81 9.01
CA LEU A 311 -1.57 -14.60 7.60
C LEU A 311 -0.49 -15.22 6.70
N PHE A 312 0.80 -15.00 7.01
CA PHE A 312 1.91 -15.64 6.30
C PHE A 312 1.85 -17.17 6.44
N ALA A 313 1.56 -17.68 7.63
CA ALA A 313 1.47 -19.11 7.88
C ALA A 313 0.39 -19.81 7.03
N ALA A 314 -0.71 -19.11 6.72
CA ALA A 314 -1.79 -19.61 5.87
C ALA A 314 -1.45 -19.62 4.37
N HIS A 315 -0.50 -18.78 3.93
CA HIS A 315 -0.16 -18.60 2.52
C HIS A 315 1.25 -19.08 2.15
N ARG A 316 1.99 -19.68 3.09
CA ARG A 316 3.32 -20.23 2.80
C ARG A 316 3.24 -21.29 1.68
N PRO A 317 4.20 -21.34 0.74
CA PRO A 317 4.19 -22.30 -0.36
C PRO A 317 4.07 -23.76 0.09
N GLU A 318 4.68 -24.09 1.23
CA GLU A 318 4.73 -25.44 1.83
C GLU A 318 3.39 -25.88 2.45
N ALA A 319 2.42 -24.97 2.63
CA ALA A 319 1.11 -25.27 3.21
C ALA A 319 0.04 -25.58 2.16
N ALA A 320 0.38 -25.55 0.86
CA ALA A 320 -0.52 -26.01 -0.18
C ALA A 320 -0.55 -27.56 -0.18
N PRO A 321 -1.74 -28.19 -0.11
CA PRO A 321 -1.87 -29.65 -0.11
C PRO A 321 -1.40 -30.31 -1.40
#